data_AF-A0A838QV08-F1
#
_entry.id   AF-A0A838QV08-F1
#
_cell.length_a   1.000
_cell.length_b   1.000
_cell.length_c   1.000
_cell.angle_alpha   90.00
_cell.angle_beta   90.00
_cell.angle_gamma   90.00
#
_symmetry.space_group_name_H-M   'P 1'
#
loop_
_entity.id
_entity.type
_entity.pdbx_description
1 polymer ?
#
loop_
_entity_poly.entity_id
_entity_poly.type
_entity_poly.pdbx_seq_one_letter_code
_entity_poly.pdbx_strand_id
1 'polypeptide(L)'
;MRLRSLLLLAGVIALGFGLGFLFMPRPMLALYGVPADPPIALVSRFFGAALVQLGLVLYLIRDVGDLRTQRGVVIGSFLGSVAGLVVALTGQFWGVTNQFGWSTVAIYGLLTLGYGSFMFGRPTPPL
;
A
#
# COMPACT_ATOMS: atom_id res chain seq x y z
N MET A 1 -17.65 1.83 3.46
CA MET A 1 -16.74 2.75 4.17
C MET A 1 -16.83 4.15 3.55
N ARG A 2 -16.48 5.22 4.25
CA ARG A 2 -16.28 6.55 3.63
C ARG A 2 -14.88 6.64 3.01
N LEU A 3 -14.71 7.37 1.91
CA LEU A 3 -13.42 7.51 1.22
C LEU A 3 -12.32 7.99 2.17
N ARG A 4 -12.65 8.98 3.01
CA ARG A 4 -11.77 9.48 4.07
C ARG A 4 -11.18 8.38 4.96
N SER A 5 -12.02 7.43 5.38
CA SER A 5 -11.59 6.33 6.26
C SER A 5 -10.66 5.37 5.53
N LEU A 6 -10.93 5.08 4.25
CA LEU A 6 -10.06 4.25 3.42
C LEU A 6 -8.68 4.90 3.24
N LEU A 7 -8.65 6.18 2.87
CA LEU A 7 -7.40 6.93 2.68
C LEU A 7 -6.60 7.05 3.98
N LEU A 8 -7.27 7.26 5.11
CA LEU A 8 -6.62 7.28 6.43
C LEU A 8 -6.03 5.91 6.78
N LEU A 9 -6.81 4.83 6.62
CA LEU A 9 -6.34 3.47 6.92
C LEU A 9 -5.14 3.09 6.05
N ALA A 10 -5.26 3.30 4.73
CA ALA A 10 -4.19 3.01 3.78
C ALA A 10 -2.94 3.86 4.06
N GLY A 11 -3.12 5.13 4.41
CA GLY A 11 -2.05 6.03 4.80
C GLY A 11 -1.31 5.54 6.05
N VAL A 12 -2.03 5.15 7.09
CA VAL A 12 -1.45 4.63 8.34
C VAL A 12 -0.69 3.32 8.11
N ILE A 13 -1.25 2.39 7.32
CA ILE A 13 -0.58 1.14 6.96
C ILE A 13 0.72 1.43 6.19
N ALA A 14 0.64 2.30 5.16
CA ALA A 14 1.80 2.68 4.37
C ALA A 14 2.88 3.38 5.21
N LEU A 15 2.51 4.23 6.15
CA LEU A 15 3.45 4.86 7.09
C LEU A 15 4.08 3.83 8.03
N GLY A 16 3.30 2.90 8.59
CA GLY A 16 3.82 1.86 9.48
C GLY A 16 4.88 1.00 8.80
N PHE A 17 4.56 0.43 7.64
CA PHE A 17 5.52 -0.34 6.85
C PHE A 17 6.64 0.51 6.28
N GLY A 18 6.33 1.73 5.82
CA GLY A 18 7.31 2.64 5.25
C GLY A 18 8.38 3.04 6.24
N LEU A 19 8.00 3.46 7.44
CA LEU A 19 8.93 3.80 8.52
C LEU A 19 9.74 2.58 8.95
N GLY A 20 9.09 1.41 9.05
CA GLY A 20 9.75 0.15 9.35
C GLY A 20 10.85 -0.18 8.33
N PHE A 21 10.54 -0.19 7.03
CA PHE A 21 11.52 -0.50 5.99
C PHE A 21 12.59 0.59 5.82
N LEU A 22 12.25 1.86 6.07
CA LEU A 22 13.18 3.00 5.95
C LEU A 22 14.28 3.00 7.02
N PHE A 23 13.88 2.78 8.28
CA PHE A 23 14.79 2.86 9.43
C PHE A 23 15.28 1.50 9.91
N MET A 24 14.48 0.45 9.72
CA MET A 24 14.74 -0.90 10.23
C MET A 24 14.56 -1.96 9.12
N PRO A 25 15.27 -1.86 7.98
CA PRO A 25 15.08 -2.77 6.85
C PRO A 25 15.40 -4.23 7.20
N ARG A 26 16.47 -4.49 7.98
CA ARG A 26 16.87 -5.87 8.30
C ARG A 26 15.85 -6.61 9.17
N PRO A 27 15.35 -6.04 10.28
CA PRO A 27 14.25 -6.66 11.02
C PRO A 27 13.00 -6.86 10.17
N MET A 28 12.63 -5.88 9.33
CA MET A 28 11.48 -6.03 8.44
C MET A 28 11.66 -7.19 7.45
N LEU A 29 12.80 -7.28 6.78
CA LEU A 29 13.11 -8.38 5.86
C LEU A 29 13.11 -9.75 6.56
N ALA A 30 13.63 -9.82 7.79
CA ALA A 30 13.63 -11.04 8.58
C ALA A 30 12.22 -11.56 8.88
N LEU A 31 11.22 -10.68 9.09
CA LEU A 31 9.83 -11.09 9.25
C LEU A 31 9.32 -11.89 8.04
N TYR A 32 9.74 -11.48 6.83
CA TYR A 32 9.40 -12.15 5.57
C TYR A 32 10.30 -13.34 5.25
N GLY A 33 11.29 -13.65 6.08
CA GLY A 33 12.27 -14.71 5.82
C GLY A 33 13.23 -14.37 4.67
N VAL A 34 13.37 -13.09 4.33
CA VAL A 34 14.22 -12.64 3.22
C VAL A 34 15.62 -12.30 3.75
N PRO A 35 16.70 -12.80 3.12
CA PRO A 35 18.07 -12.42 3.48
C PRO A 35 18.27 -10.90 3.37
N ALA A 36 18.85 -10.31 4.41
CA ALA A 36 19.05 -8.87 4.50
C ALA A 36 20.44 -8.44 4.02
N ASP A 37 20.84 -8.91 2.84
CA ASP A 37 22.11 -8.56 2.21
C ASP A 37 22.19 -7.04 1.96
N PRO A 38 23.38 -6.42 1.98
CA PRO A 38 23.50 -4.96 1.87
C PRO A 38 22.76 -4.34 0.67
N PRO A 39 22.77 -4.92 -0.55
CA PRO A 39 22.00 -4.40 -1.68
C PRO A 39 20.49 -4.47 -1.46
N ILE A 40 19.98 -5.60 -0.93
CA ILE A 40 18.55 -5.79 -0.65
C ILE A 40 18.10 -4.80 0.43
N ALA A 41 18.89 -4.67 1.51
CA ALA A 41 18.60 -3.72 2.58
C ALA A 41 18.54 -2.27 2.06
N LEU A 42 19.43 -1.87 1.14
CA LEU A 42 19.40 -0.55 0.52
C LEU A 42 18.12 -0.34 -0.29
N VAL A 43 17.76 -1.29 -1.16
CA VAL A 43 16.53 -1.22 -1.97
C VAL A 43 15.29 -1.20 -1.10
N SER A 44 15.26 -1.98 -0.01
CA SER A 44 14.16 -1.96 0.97
C SER A 44 14.00 -0.61 1.64
N ARG A 45 15.09 0.13 1.90
CA ARG A 45 14.99 1.50 2.44
C ARG A 45 14.38 2.47 1.43
N PHE A 46 14.72 2.37 0.15
CA PHE A 46 14.08 3.16 -0.90
C PHE A 46 12.59 2.81 -1.05
N PHE A 47 12.24 1.53 -0.95
CA PHE A 47 10.86 1.10 -0.89
C PHE A 47 10.12 1.69 0.32
N GLY A 48 10.76 1.66 1.49
CA GLY A 48 10.26 2.31 2.71
C GLY A 48 10.02 3.81 2.52
N ALA A 49 10.96 4.52 1.90
CA ALA A 49 10.81 5.95 1.58
C ALA A 49 9.61 6.22 0.65
N ALA A 50 9.43 5.39 -0.38
CA ALA A 50 8.28 5.49 -1.29
C ALA A 50 6.94 5.25 -0.57
N LEU A 51 6.90 4.29 0.36
CA LEU A 51 5.72 4.04 1.20
C LEU A 51 5.44 5.18 2.17
N VAL A 52 6.47 5.80 2.76
CA VAL A 52 6.30 7.00 3.59
C VAL A 52 5.70 8.14 2.77
N GLN A 53 6.24 8.40 1.57
CA GLN A 53 5.69 9.41 0.66
C GLN A 53 4.22 9.12 0.34
N LEU A 54 3.89 7.89 -0.06
CA LEU A 54 2.52 7.49 -0.37
C LEU A 54 1.61 7.66 0.85
N GLY A 55 2.06 7.21 2.02
CA GLY A 55 1.32 7.29 3.27
C GLY A 55 0.99 8.74 3.67
N LEU A 56 1.95 9.66 3.50
CA LEU A 56 1.73 11.09 3.72
C LEU A 56 0.74 11.68 2.70
N VAL A 57 0.87 11.34 1.42
CA VAL A 57 -0.07 11.81 0.38
C VAL A 57 -1.50 11.36 0.70
N LEU A 58 -1.70 10.09 1.04
CA LEU A 58 -3.01 9.54 1.40
C LEU A 58 -3.56 10.16 2.69
N TYR A 59 -2.69 10.36 3.68
CA TYR A 59 -3.03 11.03 4.93
C TYR A 59 -3.53 12.47 4.67
N LEU A 60 -2.80 13.25 3.87
CA LEU A 60 -3.10 14.66 3.63
C LEU A 60 -4.33 14.85 2.72
N ILE A 61 -4.47 14.04 1.67
CA ILE A 61 -5.54 14.21 0.68
C ILE A 61 -6.93 13.83 1.21
N ARG A 62 -7.01 13.05 2.29
CA ARG A 62 -8.29 12.56 2.84
C ARG A 62 -9.27 13.68 3.22
N ASP A 63 -8.75 14.86 3.55
CA ASP A 63 -9.51 16.03 4.04
C ASP A 63 -9.60 17.14 2.97
N VAL A 64 -9.05 16.92 1.77
CA VAL A 64 -9.15 17.85 0.64
C VAL A 64 -10.56 17.79 0.05
N GLY A 65 -11.31 18.89 0.15
CA GLY A 65 -12.68 18.98 -0.38
C GLY A 65 -12.81 18.93 -1.91
N ASP A 66 -11.69 18.95 -2.65
CA ASP A 66 -11.69 18.80 -4.10
C ASP A 66 -11.74 17.32 -4.53
N LEU A 67 -12.90 16.93 -5.05
CA LEU A 67 -13.17 15.57 -5.52
C LEU A 67 -12.31 15.17 -6.73
N ARG A 68 -11.90 16.12 -7.58
CA ARG A 68 -11.07 15.81 -8.76
C ARG A 68 -9.67 15.38 -8.33
N THR A 69 -9.04 16.14 -7.44
CA THR A 69 -7.73 15.78 -6.88
C THR A 69 -7.79 14.45 -6.12
N GLN A 70 -8.81 14.25 -5.27
CA GLN A 70 -8.99 12.98 -4.56
C GLN A 70 -9.15 11.80 -5.51
N ARG A 71 -9.94 11.96 -6.59
CA ARG A 71 -10.14 10.91 -7.59
C ARG A 71 -8.85 10.52 -8.30
N GLY A 72 -8.01 11.49 -8.67
CA GLY A 72 -6.70 11.24 -9.27
C GLY A 72 -5.81 10.38 -8.37
N VAL A 73 -5.74 10.73 -7.07
CA VAL A 73 -4.97 9.95 -6.09
C VAL A 73 -5.54 8.55 -5.89
N VAL A 74 -6.86 8.40 -5.85
CA VAL A 74 -7.51 7.07 -5.73
C VAL A 74 -7.19 6.18 -6.92
N ILE A 75 -7.25 6.71 -8.16
CA ILE A 75 -6.91 5.96 -9.37
C ILE A 75 -5.45 5.51 -9.34
N GLY A 76 -4.52 6.43 -9.03
CA GLY A 76 -3.10 6.09 -8.92
C GLY A 76 -2.85 5.03 -7.83
N SER A 77 -3.51 5.16 -6.69
CA SER A 77 -3.40 4.23 -5.57
C SER A 77 -4.00 2.85 -5.89
N PHE A 78 -5.10 2.81 -6.64
CA PHE A 78 -5.69 1.56 -7.13
C PHE A 78 -4.71 0.82 -8.05
N LEU A 79 -4.21 1.49 -9.09
CA LEU A 79 -3.29 0.88 -10.05
C LEU A 79 -1.98 0.45 -9.38
N GLY A 80 -1.44 1.29 -8.49
CA GLY A 80 -0.28 0.93 -7.68
C GLY A 80 -0.54 -0.27 -6.77
N SER A 81 -1.74 -0.38 -6.20
CA SER A 81 -2.11 -1.53 -5.36
C SER A 81 -2.27 -2.82 -6.16
N VAL A 82 -2.81 -2.74 -7.39
CA VAL A 82 -2.87 -3.87 -8.32
C VAL A 82 -1.47 -4.36 -8.67
N ALA A 83 -0.56 -3.44 -9.03
CA ALA A 83 0.83 -3.78 -9.31
C ALA A 83 1.51 -4.43 -8.11
N GLY A 84 1.33 -3.86 -6.90
CA GLY A 84 1.84 -4.42 -5.65
C GLY A 84 1.26 -5.81 -5.34
N LEU A 85 -0.02 -6.04 -5.61
CA LEU A 85 -0.67 -7.34 -5.44
C LEU A 85 -0.04 -8.41 -6.35
N VAL A 86 0.20 -8.08 -7.62
CA VAL A 86 0.85 -8.99 -8.58
C VAL A 86 2.27 -9.35 -8.11
N VAL A 87 3.04 -8.37 -7.63
CA VAL A 87 4.38 -8.60 -7.09
C VAL A 87 4.31 -9.48 -5.84
N ALA A 88 3.39 -9.19 -4.92
CA ALA A 88 3.23 -9.95 -3.68
C ALA A 88 2.83 -11.41 -3.94
N LEU A 89 1.90 -11.66 -4.86
CA LEU A 89 1.50 -13.01 -5.27
C LEU A 89 2.66 -13.77 -5.92
N THR A 90 3.39 -13.12 -6.83
CA THR A 90 4.56 -13.74 -7.47
C THR A 90 5.61 -14.13 -6.43
N GLY A 91 5.95 -13.23 -5.50
CA GLY A 91 6.90 -13.52 -4.43
C GLY A 91 6.45 -14.66 -3.52
N GLN A 92 5.16 -14.72 -3.19
CA GLN A 92 4.60 -15.77 -2.35
C GLN A 92 4.57 -17.13 -3.05
N PHE A 93 4.15 -17.18 -4.32
CA PHE A 93 4.06 -18.44 -5.07
C PHE A 93 5.42 -19.00 -5.47
N TRP A 94 6.42 -18.15 -5.66
CA TRP A 94 7.79 -18.57 -5.98
C TRP A 94 8.63 -18.89 -4.74
N GLY A 95 8.05 -18.80 -3.54
CA GLY A 95 8.75 -19.10 -2.28
C GLY A 95 9.83 -18.08 -1.91
N VAL A 96 9.76 -16.86 -2.43
CA VAL A 96 10.69 -15.76 -2.09
C VAL A 96 10.48 -15.29 -0.65
N THR A 97 9.24 -15.35 -0.17
CA THR A 97 8.85 -15.01 1.20
C THR A 97 8.31 -16.21 1.96
N ASN A 98 8.46 -16.21 3.28
CA ASN A 98 7.83 -17.18 4.17
C ASN A 98 6.29 -16.97 4.26
N GLN A 99 5.63 -17.65 5.20
CA GLN A 99 4.17 -17.55 5.41
C GLN A 99 3.70 -16.12 5.74
N PHE A 100 4.56 -15.27 6.31
CA PHE A 100 4.21 -13.88 6.60
C PHE A 100 3.99 -13.04 5.33
N GLY A 101 4.52 -13.47 4.17
CA GLY A 101 4.28 -12.81 2.87
C GLY A 101 2.80 -12.71 2.49
N TRP A 102 1.95 -13.63 2.98
CA TRP A 102 0.50 -13.54 2.82
C TRP A 102 -0.12 -12.28 3.44
N SER A 103 0.51 -11.69 4.46
CA SER A 103 0.06 -10.40 5.01
C SER A 103 0.12 -9.29 3.96
N THR A 104 1.18 -9.24 3.16
CA THR A 104 1.36 -8.26 2.09
C THR A 104 0.36 -8.49 0.96
N VAL A 105 0.10 -9.76 0.61
CA VAL A 105 -0.96 -10.13 -0.34
C VAL A 105 -2.32 -9.65 0.16
N ALA A 106 -2.65 -9.90 1.43
CA ALA A 106 -3.90 -9.47 2.03
C ALA A 106 -4.04 -7.94 2.06
N ILE A 107 -2.97 -7.22 2.44
CA ILE A 107 -2.96 -5.75 2.45
C ILE A 107 -3.22 -5.20 1.05
N TYR A 108 -2.44 -5.61 0.04
CA TYR A 108 -2.63 -5.14 -1.33
C TYR A 108 -3.98 -5.57 -1.91
N GLY A 109 -4.47 -6.77 -1.59
CA GLY A 109 -5.79 -7.24 -1.98
C GLY A 109 -6.91 -6.37 -1.41
N LEU A 110 -6.89 -6.11 -0.10
CA LEU A 110 -7.87 -5.27 0.57
C LEU A 110 -7.82 -3.82 0.08
N LEU A 111 -6.64 -3.26 -0.14
CA LEU A 111 -6.48 -1.90 -0.70
C LEU A 111 -7.01 -1.83 -2.14
N THR A 112 -6.70 -2.82 -2.97
CA THR A 112 -7.20 -2.91 -4.35
C THR A 112 -8.73 -2.97 -4.38
N LEU A 113 -9.33 -3.84 -3.57
CA LEU A 113 -10.79 -3.93 -3.44
C LEU A 113 -11.40 -2.65 -2.88
N GLY A 114 -10.75 -2.05 -1.87
CA GLY A 114 -11.14 -0.79 -1.26
C GLY A 114 -11.22 0.34 -2.30
N TYR A 115 -10.12 0.62 -3.00
CA TYR A 115 -10.10 1.67 -4.02
C TYR A 115 -11.00 1.34 -5.22
N GLY A 116 -11.03 0.08 -5.66
CA GLY A 116 -11.88 -0.39 -6.75
C GLY A 116 -13.37 -0.15 -6.46
N SER A 117 -13.82 -0.38 -5.21
CA SER A 117 -15.21 -0.12 -4.82
C SER A 117 -15.61 1.36 -4.97
N PHE A 118 -14.69 2.31 -4.78
CA PHE A 118 -14.94 3.74 -5.01
C PHE A 118 -14.83 4.16 -6.48
N MET A 119 -14.08 3.42 -7.30
CA MET A 119 -13.97 3.69 -8.73
C MET A 119 -15.16 3.15 -9.52
N PHE A 120 -15.66 1.97 -9.15
CA PHE A 120 -16.72 1.25 -9.87
C PHE A 120 -18.07 1.24 -9.14
N GLY A 121 -18.12 1.69 -7.88
CA GLY A 121 -19.37 1.91 -7.15
C GLY A 121 -20.18 3.02 -7.82
N ARG A 122 -21.39 2.67 -8.30
CA ARG A 122 -22.28 3.56 -9.06
C ARG A 122 -22.57 4.87 -8.30
N PRO A 123 -22.75 6.00 -9.01
CA PRO A 123 -23.40 7.18 -8.43
C PRO A 123 -24.80 6.77 -7.97
N THR A 124 -25.13 6.96 -6.70
CA THR A 124 -26.53 6.90 -6.26
C THR A 124 -27.21 8.12 -6.89
N PRO A 125 -28.21 7.96 -7.79
CA PRO A 125 -28.93 9.10 -8.32
C PRO A 125 -29.61 9.84 -7.16
N PRO A 126 -29.60 11.19 -7.15
CA PRO A 126 -30.41 11.94 -6.20
C PRO A 126 -31.89 11.62 -6.47
N LEU A 127 -32.61 11.25 -5.41
CA LEU A 127 -34.08 11.17 -5.40
C LEU A 127 -34.68 12.58 -5.52
#